data_AF-A0A8J4SM46-F1
#
_entry.id   AF-A0A8J4SM46-F1
#
_cell.length_a   1.000
_cell.length_b   1.000
_cell.length_c   1.000
_cell.angle_alpha   90.00
_cell.angle_beta   90.00
_cell.angle_gamma   90.00
#
_symmetry.space_group_name_H-M   'P 1'
#
loop_
_entity.id
_entity.type
_entity.pdbx_description
1 polymer ?
#
loop_
_entity_poly.entity_id
_entity_poly.type
_entity_poly.pdbx_seq_one_letter_code
_entity_poly.pdbx_strand_id
1 'polypeptide(L)'
;MTSLVSPSLRNPLSLSILAKYMLMAKAALRPKLGRDRRIAQMPLILCIDSRTDEENIVLMGIPPLHGDDDRNLFGQAFEAGVRRTKARAQFCYFDNNCIELRREDMLKLFEALATLLS
;
A
#
# COMPACT_ATOMS: atom_id res chain seq x y z
N MET A 1 8.45 -10.02 20.41
CA MET A 1 7.63 -8.79 20.48
C MET A 1 6.50 -8.95 19.46
N THR A 2 5.34 -9.41 19.89
CA THR A 2 4.15 -9.52 19.03
C THR A 2 3.66 -8.11 18.73
N SER A 3 3.83 -7.67 17.49
CA SER A 3 3.30 -6.39 17.01
C SER A 3 1.82 -6.28 17.39
N LEU A 4 1.41 -5.17 18.01
CA LEU A 4 0.05 -4.89 18.54
C LEU A 4 -1.03 -4.80 17.45
N VAL A 5 -0.74 -5.26 16.24
CA VAL A 5 -1.69 -5.34 15.14
C VAL A 5 -2.66 -6.46 15.46
N SER A 6 -3.80 -6.09 16.03
CA SER A 6 -4.84 -7.04 16.42
C SER A 6 -5.20 -7.97 15.25
N PRO A 7 -5.62 -9.22 15.51
CA PRO A 7 -6.05 -10.14 14.46
C PRO A 7 -7.09 -9.52 13.50
N SER A 8 -7.87 -8.56 13.99
CA SER A 8 -8.89 -7.81 13.24
C SER A 8 -8.33 -6.93 12.12
N LEU A 9 -7.07 -6.50 12.23
CA LEU A 9 -6.36 -5.73 11.20
C LEU A 9 -5.78 -6.63 10.11
N ARG A 10 -5.91 -7.96 10.20
CA ARG A 10 -5.47 -8.87 9.12
C ARG A 10 -6.55 -9.08 8.05
N ASN A 11 -7.70 -8.41 8.14
CA ASN A 11 -8.75 -8.40 7.12
C ASN A 11 -8.51 -7.25 6.11
N PRO A 12 -8.44 -7.53 4.79
CA PRO A 12 -8.23 -6.51 3.76
C PRO A 12 -9.24 -5.36 3.79
N LEU A 13 -10.53 -5.63 4.08
CA LEU A 13 -11.54 -4.58 4.17
C LEU A 13 -11.26 -3.63 5.33
N SER A 14 -10.97 -4.17 6.52
CA SER A 14 -10.58 -3.38 7.68
C SER A 14 -9.32 -2.56 7.42
N LEU A 15 -8.34 -3.15 6.72
CA LEU A 15 -7.10 -2.48 6.31
C LEU A 15 -7.38 -1.33 5.35
N SER A 16 -8.24 -1.53 4.36
CA SER A 16 -8.58 -0.48 3.40
C SER A 16 -9.23 0.73 4.08
N ILE A 17 -10.10 0.49 5.06
CA ILE A 17 -10.77 1.53 5.84
C ILE A 17 -9.74 2.26 6.71
N LEU A 18 -8.92 1.52 7.45
CA LEU A 18 -7.86 2.11 8.27
C LEU A 18 -6.89 2.94 7.43
N ALA A 19 -6.43 2.42 6.30
CA ALA A 19 -5.49 3.09 5.42
C ALA A 19 -6.07 4.40 4.86
N LYS A 20 -7.36 4.41 4.48
CA LYS A 20 -8.08 5.63 4.08
C LYS A 20 -8.11 6.65 5.22
N TYR A 21 -8.45 6.25 6.44
CA TYR A 21 -8.44 7.15 7.59
C TYR A 21 -7.04 7.68 7.94
N MET A 22 -6.00 6.85 7.84
CA MET A 22 -4.61 7.29 8.02
C MET A 22 -4.23 8.34 6.97
N LEU A 23 -4.62 8.13 5.71
CA LEU A 23 -4.36 9.09 4.65
C LEU A 23 -5.13 10.41 4.87
N MET A 24 -6.39 10.35 5.30
CA MET A 24 -7.21 11.52 5.69
C MET A 24 -6.59 12.28 6.86
N ALA A 25 -6.16 11.59 7.91
CA ALA A 25 -5.51 12.21 9.05
C ALA A 25 -4.19 12.91 8.64
N LYS A 26 -3.37 12.24 7.83
CA LYS A 26 -2.15 12.82 7.24
C LYS A 26 -2.47 14.06 6.38
N ALA A 27 -3.61 14.09 5.70
CA ALA A 27 -4.06 15.25 4.93
C ALA A 27 -4.52 16.41 5.82
N ALA A 28 -5.29 16.11 6.87
CA ALA A 28 -5.84 17.10 7.79
C ALA A 28 -4.79 17.77 8.70
N LEU A 29 -3.70 17.08 9.04
CA LEU A 29 -2.63 17.61 9.90
C LEU A 29 -1.75 18.67 9.22
N ARG A 30 -1.94 18.94 7.93
CA ARG A 30 -1.04 19.77 7.11
C ARG A 30 -1.09 21.28 7.28
N PRO A 31 -2.23 21.92 7.57
CA PRO A 31 -2.25 23.36 7.81
C PRO A 31 -1.28 23.78 8.94
N LYS A 32 -0.92 22.85 9.84
CA LYS A 32 0.00 23.07 10.94
C LYS A 32 1.49 22.87 10.61
N LEU A 33 1.84 22.28 9.45
CA LEU A 33 3.22 21.88 9.10
C LEU A 33 3.80 22.58 7.86
N GLY A 34 3.10 23.56 7.26
CA GLY A 34 3.64 24.37 6.17
C GLY A 34 3.97 23.62 4.87
N ARG A 35 3.39 22.44 4.65
CA ARG A 35 3.69 21.57 3.50
C ARG A 35 2.64 21.64 2.39
N ASP A 36 3.16 21.80 1.18
CA ASP A 36 2.56 21.97 -0.15
C ASP A 36 1.31 21.11 -0.50
N ARG A 37 0.54 21.58 -1.49
CA ARG A 37 -0.62 20.89 -2.11
C ARG A 37 -0.29 19.44 -2.54
N ARG A 38 0.98 19.17 -2.87
CA ARG A 38 1.53 17.87 -3.30
C ARG A 38 1.22 16.71 -2.38
N ILE A 39 1.19 16.88 -1.06
CA ILE A 39 0.95 15.73 -0.17
C ILE A 39 -0.49 15.21 -0.36
N ALA A 40 -1.45 16.03 -0.86
CA ALA A 40 -2.89 15.68 -0.91
C ALA A 40 -3.15 14.72 -2.06
N GLN A 41 -2.26 14.84 -3.03
CA GLN A 41 -2.13 14.06 -4.24
C GLN A 41 -1.17 12.88 -4.03
N MET A 42 -0.59 12.68 -2.83
CA MET A 42 0.24 11.51 -2.58
C MET A 42 -0.62 10.29 -2.24
N PRO A 43 -0.36 9.15 -2.88
CA PRO A 43 -0.97 7.89 -2.49
C PRO A 43 -0.35 7.33 -1.19
N LEU A 44 -0.88 6.21 -0.72
CA LEU A 44 -0.35 5.43 0.40
C LEU A 44 -0.19 3.96 -0.01
N ILE A 45 0.95 3.37 0.31
CA ILE A 45 1.11 1.90 0.32
C ILE A 45 1.20 1.48 1.79
N LEU A 46 0.27 0.63 2.22
CA LEU A 46 0.28 0.01 3.55
C LEU A 46 0.94 -1.36 3.46
N CYS A 47 1.80 -1.67 4.44
CA CYS A 47 2.45 -2.96 4.59
C CYS A 47 2.07 -3.56 5.95
N ILE A 48 1.69 -4.83 5.97
CA ILE A 48 1.33 -5.57 7.18
C ILE A 48 1.80 -7.02 7.04
N ASP A 49 2.15 -7.67 8.16
CA ASP A 49 2.49 -9.09 8.15
C ASP A 49 1.32 -9.97 7.68
N SER A 50 1.61 -11.00 6.88
CA SER A 50 0.59 -11.97 6.48
C SER A 50 0.07 -12.75 7.70
N ARG A 51 -1.20 -13.16 7.62
CA ARG A 51 -1.84 -13.95 8.67
C ARG A 51 -1.34 -15.39 8.68
N THR A 52 -1.00 -15.92 7.52
CA THR A 52 -0.81 -17.36 7.26
C THR A 52 0.65 -17.75 7.07
N ASP A 53 1.50 -16.81 6.66
CA ASP A 53 2.91 -17.07 6.40
C ASP A 53 3.75 -15.92 6.95
N GLU A 54 4.55 -16.20 7.98
CA GLU A 54 5.40 -15.19 8.62
C GLU A 54 6.40 -14.58 7.64
N GLU A 55 6.73 -15.28 6.56
CA GLU A 55 7.69 -14.83 5.56
C GLU A 55 7.07 -13.91 4.50
N ASN A 56 5.75 -13.81 4.49
CA ASN A 56 5.02 -12.94 3.58
C ASN A 56 4.49 -11.71 4.30
N ILE A 57 4.35 -10.64 3.54
CA ILE A 57 3.69 -9.41 3.90
C ILE A 57 2.54 -9.17 2.93
N VAL A 58 1.48 -8.52 3.39
CA VAL A 58 0.41 -8.00 2.56
C VAL A 58 0.72 -6.54 2.25
N LEU A 59 0.69 -6.20 0.96
CA LEU A 59 0.80 -4.83 0.48
C LEU A 59 -0.56 -4.36 -0.02
N MET A 60 -0.98 -3.17 0.39
CA MET A 60 -2.21 -2.53 -0.07
C MET A 60 -1.95 -1.11 -0.55
N GLY A 61 -2.27 -0.85 -1.82
CA GLY A 61 -2.16 0.47 -2.44
C GLY A 61 -3.46 1.25 -2.35
N ILE A 62 -3.41 2.44 -1.78
CA ILE A 62 -4.52 3.38 -1.63
C ILE A 62 -4.22 4.63 -2.48
N PRO A 63 -5.12 5.00 -3.42
CA PRO A 63 -4.91 6.16 -4.27
C PRO A 63 -4.96 7.46 -3.46
N PRO A 64 -4.53 8.59 -4.03
CA PRO A 64 -4.67 9.89 -3.41
C PRO A 64 -6.13 10.22 -3.04
N LEU A 65 -6.34 11.04 -2.01
CA LEU A 65 -7.70 11.43 -1.59
C LEU A 65 -8.39 12.37 -2.57
N HIS A 66 -7.60 13.15 -3.31
CA HIS A 66 -8.06 14.11 -4.30
C HIS A 66 -7.18 13.93 -5.54
N GLY A 67 -7.69 13.15 -6.49
CA GLY A 67 -7.09 12.96 -7.81
C GLY A 67 -8.06 13.45 -8.89
N ASP A 68 -7.54 13.67 -10.10
CA ASP A 68 -8.37 13.96 -11.28
C ASP A 68 -9.10 12.69 -11.78
N ASP A 69 -8.69 11.52 -11.27
CA ASP A 69 -9.20 10.20 -11.63
C ASP A 69 -9.47 9.39 -10.35
N ASP A 70 -10.67 8.83 -10.23
CA ASP A 70 -11.10 8.01 -9.09
C ASP A 70 -10.54 6.58 -9.14
N ARG A 71 -9.86 6.19 -10.22
CA ARG A 71 -9.33 4.84 -10.40
C ARG A 71 -8.13 4.57 -9.51
N ASN A 72 -8.13 3.38 -8.91
CA ASN A 72 -6.95 2.86 -8.21
C ASN A 72 -5.99 2.16 -9.19
N LEU A 73 -4.85 2.80 -9.48
CA LEU A 73 -3.83 2.27 -10.40
C LEU A 73 -2.82 1.32 -9.76
N PHE A 74 -2.91 1.08 -8.43
CA PHE A 74 -1.92 0.25 -7.75
C PHE A 74 -1.89 -1.20 -8.20
N GLY A 75 -3.02 -1.78 -8.64
CA GLY A 75 -3.00 -3.14 -9.18
C GLY A 75 -2.07 -3.25 -10.40
N GLN A 76 -2.20 -2.33 -11.35
CA GLN A 76 -1.33 -2.28 -12.53
C GLN A 76 0.13 -1.96 -12.15
N ALA A 77 0.34 -1.04 -11.21
CA ALA A 77 1.68 -0.70 -10.74
C ALA A 77 2.37 -1.91 -10.06
N PHE A 78 1.64 -2.66 -9.24
CA PHE A 78 2.12 -3.88 -8.59
C PHE A 78 2.43 -4.96 -9.61
N GLU A 79 1.55 -5.23 -10.57
CA GLU A 79 1.82 -6.18 -11.66
C GLU A 79 3.08 -5.79 -12.45
N ALA A 80 3.22 -4.52 -12.81
CA ALA A 80 4.39 -4.02 -13.53
C ALA A 80 5.68 -4.13 -12.69
N GLY A 81 5.63 -3.77 -11.41
CA GLY A 81 6.75 -3.87 -10.47
C GLY A 81 7.18 -5.32 -10.23
N VAL A 82 6.22 -6.22 -10.00
CA VAL A 82 6.47 -7.65 -9.82
C VAL A 82 7.09 -8.26 -11.07
N ARG A 83 6.55 -7.95 -12.26
CA ARG A 83 7.09 -8.42 -13.55
C ARG A 83 8.51 -7.93 -13.78
N ARG A 84 8.81 -6.66 -13.47
CA ARG A 84 10.15 -6.07 -13.65
C ARG A 84 11.20 -6.69 -12.72
N THR A 85 10.82 -6.99 -11.48
CA THR A 85 11.75 -7.43 -10.43
C THR A 85 11.80 -8.95 -10.25
N LYS A 86 10.88 -9.68 -10.89
CA LYS A 86 10.62 -11.11 -10.63
C LYS A 86 10.40 -11.36 -9.14
N ALA A 87 9.67 -10.46 -8.47
CA ALA A 87 9.30 -10.62 -7.07
C ALA A 87 8.32 -11.80 -6.90
N ARG A 88 8.46 -12.55 -5.81
CA ARG A 88 7.55 -13.61 -5.39
C ARG A 88 6.34 -12.96 -4.74
N ALA A 89 5.32 -12.70 -5.55
CA ALA A 89 4.06 -12.11 -5.12
C ALA A 89 2.85 -12.93 -5.58
N GLN A 90 1.77 -12.86 -4.82
CA GLN A 90 0.48 -13.49 -5.13
C GLN A 90 -0.62 -12.44 -5.18
N PHE A 91 -1.44 -12.51 -6.23
CA PHE A 91 -2.62 -11.68 -6.43
C PHE A 91 -3.86 -12.51 -6.08
N CYS A 92 -3.99 -12.84 -4.78
CA CYS A 92 -5.01 -13.76 -4.27
C CYS A 92 -6.23 -13.05 -3.66
N TYR A 93 -6.25 -11.72 -3.67
CA TYR A 93 -7.38 -10.91 -3.23
C TYR A 93 -8.26 -10.50 -4.41
N PHE A 94 -9.54 -10.24 -4.14
CA PHE A 94 -10.48 -9.74 -5.14
C PHE A 94 -10.06 -8.36 -5.65
N ASP A 95 -9.65 -7.47 -4.73
CA ASP A 95 -9.12 -6.17 -5.10
C ASP A 95 -7.65 -6.30 -5.51
N ASN A 96 -7.34 -5.94 -6.76
CA ASN A 96 -6.00 -6.09 -7.35
C ASN A 96 -4.95 -5.14 -6.77
N ASN A 97 -5.36 -4.10 -6.03
CA ASN A 97 -4.48 -3.21 -5.28
C ASN A 97 -4.01 -3.83 -3.95
N CYS A 98 -4.27 -5.11 -3.71
CA CYS A 98 -3.87 -5.86 -2.54
C CYS A 98 -3.14 -7.14 -2.98
N ILE A 99 -1.92 -7.36 -2.51
CA ILE A 99 -1.09 -8.52 -2.87
C ILE A 99 -0.39 -9.10 -1.66
N GLU A 100 -0.09 -10.39 -1.69
CA GLU A 100 0.93 -10.98 -0.81
C GLU A 100 2.30 -10.93 -1.48
N LEU A 101 3.34 -10.63 -0.72
CA LEU A 101 4.72 -10.50 -1.18
C LEU A 101 5.67 -11.19 -0.19
N ARG A 102 6.66 -11.92 -0.69
CA ARG A 102 7.76 -12.43 0.14
C ARG A 102 8.55 -11.26 0.73
N ARG A 103 8.76 -11.21 2.05
CA ARG A 103 9.40 -10.07 2.73
C ARG A 103 10.78 -9.73 2.17
N GLU A 104 11.56 -10.73 1.79
CA GLU A 104 12.88 -10.55 1.15
C GLU A 104 12.82 -9.75 -0.17
N ASP A 105 11.70 -9.81 -0.86
CA ASP A 105 11.48 -9.15 -2.15
C ASP A 105 10.92 -7.72 -2.00
N MET A 106 10.68 -7.27 -0.76
CA MET A 106 10.10 -5.96 -0.46
C MET A 106 10.93 -4.82 -1.04
N LEU A 107 12.23 -4.77 -0.74
CA LEU A 107 13.09 -3.66 -1.15
C LEU A 107 13.11 -3.48 -2.67
N LYS A 108 13.39 -4.54 -3.43
CA LYS A 108 13.43 -4.48 -4.90
C LYS A 108 12.10 -4.05 -5.51
N LEU A 109 10.97 -4.46 -4.92
CA LEU A 109 9.65 -4.04 -5.40
C LEU A 109 9.44 -2.54 -5.16
N PHE A 110 9.75 -2.04 -3.96
CA PHE A 110 9.59 -0.61 -3.65
C PHE A 110 10.49 0.28 -4.52
N GLU A 111 11.71 -0.16 -4.84
CA GLU A 111 12.59 0.55 -5.78
C GLU A 111 12.01 0.61 -7.20
N ALA A 112 11.44 -0.51 -7.68
CA ALA A 112 10.76 -0.56 -8.96
C ALA A 112 9.51 0.34 -8.98
N LEU A 113 8.71 0.34 -7.92
CA LEU A 113 7.52 1.19 -7.79
C LEU A 113 7.90 2.67 -7.71
N ALA A 114 8.94 3.02 -6.95
CA ALA A 114 9.45 4.39 -6.92
C ALA A 114 9.81 4.86 -8.33
N THR A 115 10.45 4.00 -9.13
CA THR A 115 10.81 4.32 -10.52
C THR A 115 9.57 4.43 -11.44
N LEU A 116 8.54 3.61 -11.23
CA LEU A 116 7.32 3.58 -12.06
C LEU A 116 6.36 4.74 -11.75
N LEU A 117 6.39 5.26 -10.52
CA LEU A 117 5.46 6.25 -9.99
C LEU A 117 6.09 7.66 -9.84
N SER A 118 7.36 7.82 -10.26
CA SER A 118 8.07 9.11 -10.27
C SER A 118 7.70 9.97 -11.48
#